data_AF-A0A3B3VW43-F1
#
_entry.id   AF-A0A3B3VW43-F1
#
_cell.length_a   1.000
_cell.length_b   1.000
_cell.length_c   1.000
_cell.angle_alpha   90.00
_cell.angle_beta   90.00
_cell.angle_gamma   90.00
#
_symmetry.space_group_name_H-M   'P 1'
#
loop_
_entity.id
_entity.type
_entity.pdbx_description
1 polymer ?
#
loop_
_entity_poly.entity_id
_entity_poly.type
_entity_poly.pdbx_seq_one_letter_code
_entity_poly.pdbx_strand_id
1 'polypeptide(L)'
;MAVGASLRLLAALLLTLPGFAQSFMPNSFFFWTLSHRDITQIAILRKTAEVCRDVAAAEGRSFTLEITDTLTVNKVQMACSVPLPNFPISSEMFQAAINSVHDSSDALLTPDPAFHFHSEAFLTGRGLITQGLSALKASVKEQNFQSARNTLGRICHTLQDFYSHSNWVELGRAAPYSALIRPDQPLENLAGPDVPTCRSCAGLSCKDNILPAVLEKGLLTSGYYSAESPAKPAGKCSHGGIYDQTSRTEPTGGINKDTDSSSHGQLHRTAADLAVDATVDLLEDIRLAIGDRTFLRLMDISQAPALVFVVDTTGSMGDDIAYVKTVTAMIIDERRGTPIEPFEYILVPFNDPEFGPVTRTTDADEMNTKINSLTPRGGGDLPEMSMSGLRLALTAAPPSSLIFLFTDATAKDASLKNAVTALIETTKSKVFPILTNVLARRRRRAVVPSNQLYLDLAQASGGLAIEIFKSEISVATAIIESLSVGAVVTVLQAAVDPGTPRNFTFLVDTTLSYILIYITGDSSLTFTLTSSTGVSQSSSESRGSLGLISTAGNLWVL
;
A
#
# COMPACT_ATOMS: atom_id res chain seq x y z
N MET A 1 26.14 8.15 27.28
CA MET A 1 26.30 6.68 27.39
C MET A 1 25.04 5.88 27.04
N ALA A 2 23.86 6.49 26.87
CA ALA A 2 22.62 5.77 26.53
C ALA A 2 22.46 5.41 25.03
N VAL A 3 23.06 6.19 24.11
CA VAL A 3 22.93 5.97 22.66
C VAL A 3 23.67 4.70 22.19
N GLY A 4 24.78 4.34 22.84
CA GLY A 4 25.56 3.15 22.51
C GLY A 4 24.92 1.83 22.97
N ALA A 5 24.04 1.88 23.97
CA ALA A 5 23.32 0.69 24.44
C ALA A 5 22.12 0.36 23.54
N SER A 6 21.41 1.37 23.04
CA SER A 6 20.29 1.20 22.11
C SER A 6 20.70 0.67 20.73
N LEU A 7 21.85 1.13 20.19
CA LEU A 7 22.39 0.58 18.94
C LEU A 7 22.86 -0.88 19.10
N ARG A 8 23.43 -1.23 20.26
CA ARG A 8 23.85 -2.61 20.55
C ARG A 8 22.66 -3.53 20.81
N LEU A 9 21.56 -3.02 21.38
CA LEU A 9 20.33 -3.78 21.52
C LEU A 9 19.65 -4.00 20.17
N LEU A 10 19.63 -3.01 19.27
CA LEU A 10 19.08 -3.18 17.91
C LEU A 10 19.91 -4.17 17.09
N ALA A 11 21.24 -4.07 17.15
CA ALA A 11 22.16 -5.01 16.50
C ALA A 11 22.05 -6.42 17.10
N ALA A 12 21.90 -6.55 18.42
CA ALA A 12 21.70 -7.84 19.08
C ALA A 12 20.33 -8.46 18.76
N LEU A 13 19.27 -7.67 18.66
CA LEU A 13 17.93 -8.14 18.29
C LEU A 13 17.89 -8.64 16.84
N LEU A 14 18.61 -7.97 15.93
CA LEU A 14 18.83 -8.39 14.54
C LEU A 14 19.69 -9.66 14.43
N LEU A 15 20.62 -9.89 15.36
CA LEU A 15 21.47 -11.09 15.40
C LEU A 15 20.81 -12.32 16.04
N THR A 16 19.67 -12.17 16.72
CA THR A 16 18.97 -13.27 17.43
C THR A 16 17.74 -13.83 16.72
N LEU A 17 17.34 -13.24 15.58
CA LEU A 17 16.29 -13.82 14.73
C LEU A 17 16.93 -14.80 13.73
N PRO A 18 16.61 -16.10 13.80
CA PRO A 18 17.12 -17.07 12.83
C PRO A 18 16.44 -16.78 11.48
N GLY A 19 17.19 -16.29 10.49
CA GLY A 19 16.63 -16.04 9.14
C GLY A 19 17.40 -15.05 8.25
N PHE A 20 18.28 -14.21 8.80
CA PHE A 20 18.90 -13.11 8.02
C PHE A 20 19.95 -13.50 6.96
N ALA A 21 20.25 -14.80 6.76
CA ALA A 21 21.27 -15.25 5.81
C ALA A 21 20.83 -16.51 5.02
N GLN A 22 19.57 -16.55 4.60
CA GLN A 22 18.99 -17.65 3.81
C GLN A 22 18.51 -17.21 2.42
N SER A 23 18.73 -15.94 2.06
CA SER A 23 18.15 -15.27 0.89
C SER A 23 18.91 -13.96 0.62
N PHE A 24 18.63 -13.25 -0.49
CA PHE A 24 19.14 -11.87 -0.65
C PHE A 24 18.78 -11.07 0.61
N MET A 25 19.76 -10.43 1.27
CA MET A 25 19.55 -9.82 2.60
C MET A 25 18.28 -8.94 2.60
N PRO A 26 17.29 -9.14 3.49
CA PRO A 26 16.01 -8.45 3.42
C PRO A 26 16.11 -6.92 3.63
N ASN A 27 17.12 -6.45 4.37
CA ASN A 27 17.49 -5.03 4.44
C ASN A 27 19.02 -4.88 4.43
N SER A 28 19.57 -4.14 3.46
CA SER A 28 20.98 -3.79 3.42
C SER A 28 21.21 -2.38 3.96
N PHE A 29 22.12 -2.24 4.94
CA PHE A 29 22.65 -0.94 5.38
C PHE A 29 23.91 -0.53 4.58
N PHE A 30 24.34 -1.35 3.62
CA PHE A 30 25.56 -1.17 2.86
C PHE A 30 25.22 -0.91 1.40
N PHE A 31 25.65 0.25 0.88
CA PHE A 31 25.34 0.75 -0.47
C PHE A 31 25.78 -0.13 -1.66
N TRP A 32 26.39 -1.29 -1.41
CA TRP A 32 27.01 -2.15 -2.44
C TRP A 32 26.27 -3.47 -2.67
N THR A 33 25.45 -3.92 -1.71
CA THR A 33 24.72 -5.20 -1.77
C THR A 33 23.23 -4.94 -2.00
N LEU A 34 22.65 -5.54 -3.05
CA LEU A 34 21.23 -5.47 -3.36
C LEU A 34 20.42 -6.47 -2.54
N SER A 35 19.41 -5.97 -1.85
CA SER A 35 18.42 -6.76 -1.10
C SER A 35 17.28 -7.27 -1.98
N HIS A 36 16.46 -8.20 -1.46
CA HIS A 36 15.15 -8.52 -2.06
C HIS A 36 14.30 -7.26 -2.26
N ARG A 37 14.36 -6.35 -1.29
CA ARG A 37 13.66 -5.07 -1.33
C ARG A 37 14.13 -4.22 -2.50
N ASP A 38 15.43 -4.10 -2.71
CA ASP A 38 15.99 -3.33 -3.82
C ASP A 38 15.62 -3.96 -5.17
N ILE A 39 15.79 -5.28 -5.31
CA ILE A 39 15.47 -6.03 -6.54
C ILE A 39 13.98 -5.86 -6.89
N THR A 40 13.10 -6.06 -5.91
CA THR A 40 11.65 -5.93 -6.08
C THR A 40 11.25 -4.50 -6.42
N GLN A 41 11.80 -3.50 -5.73
CA GLN A 41 11.51 -2.10 -5.99
C GLN A 41 11.96 -1.66 -7.39
N ILE A 42 13.18 -2.04 -7.82
CA ILE A 42 13.69 -1.73 -9.16
C ILE A 42 12.76 -2.33 -10.23
N ALA A 43 12.38 -3.60 -10.08
CA ALA A 43 11.52 -4.27 -11.04
C ALA A 43 10.11 -3.65 -11.12
N ILE A 44 9.49 -3.36 -9.97
CA ILE A 44 8.18 -2.69 -9.93
C ILE A 44 8.24 -1.32 -10.58
N LEU A 45 9.26 -0.51 -10.27
CA LEU A 45 9.39 0.84 -10.84
C LEU A 45 9.62 0.80 -12.35
N ARG A 46 10.47 -0.11 -12.85
CA ARG A 46 10.70 -0.30 -14.29
C ARG A 46 9.41 -0.70 -15.00
N LYS A 47 8.76 -1.78 -14.56
CA LYS A 47 7.57 -2.27 -15.24
C LYS A 47 6.42 -1.27 -15.16
N THR A 48 6.21 -0.62 -14.02
CA THR A 48 5.16 0.39 -13.87
C THR A 48 5.40 1.58 -14.81
N ALA A 49 6.65 2.07 -14.91
CA ALA A 49 6.99 3.13 -15.85
C ALA A 49 6.75 2.71 -17.32
N GLU A 50 7.05 1.46 -17.69
CA GLU A 50 6.75 0.92 -19.02
C GLU A 50 5.24 0.89 -19.29
N VAL A 51 4.43 0.41 -18.34
CA VAL A 51 2.96 0.39 -18.48
C VAL A 51 2.43 1.81 -18.63
N CYS A 52 2.92 2.77 -17.83
CA CYS A 52 2.50 4.17 -17.93
C CYS A 52 2.87 4.80 -19.28
N ARG A 53 4.05 4.50 -19.82
CA ARG A 53 4.46 4.93 -21.16
C ARG A 53 3.49 4.43 -22.22
N ASP A 54 3.13 3.14 -22.14
CA ASP A 54 2.26 2.50 -23.12
C ASP A 54 0.82 3.04 -23.02
N VAL A 55 0.30 3.27 -21.80
CA VAL A 55 -0.99 3.93 -21.55
C VAL A 55 -0.97 5.37 -22.06
N ALA A 56 0.10 6.13 -21.79
CA ALA A 56 0.25 7.50 -22.29
C ALA A 56 0.23 7.53 -23.83
N ALA A 57 0.95 6.61 -24.48
CA ALA A 57 0.96 6.50 -25.93
C ALA A 57 -0.44 6.18 -26.50
N ALA A 58 -1.17 5.25 -25.89
CA ALA A 58 -2.54 4.90 -26.28
C ALA A 58 -3.51 6.08 -26.14
N GLU A 59 -3.26 6.98 -25.20
CA GLU A 59 -4.02 8.22 -24.98
C GLU A 59 -3.50 9.43 -25.79
N GLY A 60 -2.46 9.26 -26.61
CA GLY A 60 -1.85 10.35 -27.37
C GLY A 60 -1.07 11.36 -26.52
N ARG A 61 -0.66 10.98 -25.30
CA ARG A 61 0.17 11.80 -24.39
C ARG A 61 1.65 11.48 -24.55
N SER A 62 2.50 12.50 -24.36
CA SER A 62 3.95 12.33 -24.32
C SER A 62 4.41 11.70 -23.01
N PHE A 63 5.40 10.81 -23.08
CA PHE A 63 6.08 10.23 -21.92
C PHE A 63 7.60 10.39 -22.10
N THR A 64 8.26 11.08 -21.18
CA THR A 64 9.68 11.49 -21.31
C THR A 64 10.60 10.89 -20.23
N LEU A 65 10.05 10.14 -19.28
CA LEU A 65 10.84 9.52 -18.22
C LEU A 65 11.72 8.41 -18.82
N GLU A 66 13.03 8.53 -18.64
CA GLU A 66 13.98 7.48 -18.98
C GLU A 66 13.86 6.33 -17.96
N ILE A 67 13.64 5.11 -18.46
CA ILE A 67 13.42 3.93 -17.63
C ILE A 67 14.76 3.26 -17.36
N THR A 68 15.28 3.44 -16.13
CA THR A 68 16.57 2.90 -15.67
C THR A 68 16.44 2.24 -14.29
N ASP A 69 17.49 1.61 -13.77
CA ASP A 69 17.48 1.02 -12.42
C ASP A 69 17.56 2.07 -11.30
N THR A 70 17.67 3.37 -11.63
CA THR A 70 17.78 4.48 -10.66
C THR A 70 16.48 5.28 -10.48
N LEU A 71 15.37 4.71 -10.96
CA LEU A 71 14.04 5.29 -10.79
C LEU A 71 13.68 5.44 -9.30
N THR A 72 12.86 6.44 -9.00
CA THR A 72 12.27 6.63 -7.68
C THR A 72 10.76 6.61 -7.80
N VAL A 73 10.07 6.25 -6.71
CA VAL A 73 8.60 6.23 -6.65
C VAL A 73 8.02 7.57 -7.11
N ASN A 74 8.59 8.69 -6.65
CA ASN A 74 8.16 10.04 -7.04
C ASN A 74 8.30 10.28 -8.55
N LYS A 75 9.43 9.90 -9.16
CA LYS A 75 9.64 10.10 -10.62
C LYS A 75 8.63 9.31 -11.44
N VAL A 76 8.39 8.05 -11.07
CA VAL A 76 7.42 7.19 -11.76
C VAL A 76 5.99 7.71 -11.56
N GLN A 77 5.58 8.01 -10.32
CA GLN A 77 4.28 8.60 -10.01
C GLN A 77 4.02 9.86 -10.86
N MET A 78 4.98 10.79 -10.90
CA MET A 78 4.84 12.03 -11.68
C MET A 78 4.72 11.77 -13.18
N ALA A 79 5.47 10.82 -13.73
CA ALA A 79 5.42 10.49 -15.16
C ALA A 79 4.14 9.73 -15.57
N CYS A 80 3.56 8.97 -14.64
CA CYS A 80 2.31 8.23 -14.84
C CYS A 80 1.06 9.10 -14.69
N SER A 81 1.20 10.23 -13.99
CA SER A 81 0.14 11.16 -13.66
C SER A 81 -0.20 12.10 -14.81
N VAL A 82 -1.43 12.61 -14.85
CA VAL A 82 -1.88 13.68 -15.75
C VAL A 82 -1.86 14.99 -14.96
N PRO A 83 -0.99 15.96 -15.31
CA PRO A 83 -0.95 17.24 -14.62
C PRO A 83 -2.30 17.95 -14.69
N LEU A 84 -2.88 18.24 -13.53
CA LEU A 84 -4.11 19.00 -13.40
C LEU A 84 -3.83 20.31 -12.65
N PRO A 85 -4.39 21.45 -13.08
CA PRO A 85 -4.26 22.72 -12.36
C PRO A 85 -4.73 22.56 -10.92
N ASN A 86 -3.92 23.05 -9.97
CA ASN A 86 -4.21 23.01 -8.53
C ASN A 86 -4.37 21.60 -7.92
N PHE A 87 -3.93 20.53 -8.60
CA PHE A 87 -4.01 19.16 -8.10
C PHE A 87 -2.61 18.57 -7.92
N PRO A 88 -1.97 18.74 -6.75
CA PRO A 88 -0.68 18.13 -6.47
C PRO A 88 -0.76 16.59 -6.48
N ILE A 89 0.33 15.96 -6.89
CA ILE A 89 0.44 14.50 -7.05
C ILE A 89 1.19 13.92 -5.85
N SER A 90 0.60 12.91 -5.21
CA SER A 90 1.25 12.15 -4.13
C SER A 90 1.71 10.78 -4.62
N SER A 91 2.85 10.33 -4.11
CA SER A 91 3.40 8.99 -4.32
C SER A 91 3.13 8.05 -3.16
N GLU A 92 2.41 8.49 -2.12
CA GLU A 92 2.23 7.73 -0.88
C GLU A 92 1.52 6.40 -1.11
N MET A 93 0.46 6.39 -1.93
CA MET A 93 -0.28 5.18 -2.27
C MET A 93 0.60 4.18 -3.03
N PHE A 94 1.32 4.65 -4.06
CA PHE A 94 2.26 3.80 -4.80
C PHE A 94 3.38 3.26 -3.90
N GLN A 95 3.91 4.09 -3.00
CA GLN A 95 4.90 3.67 -2.01
C GLN A 95 4.33 2.62 -1.05
N ALA A 96 3.09 2.78 -0.58
CA ALA A 96 2.41 1.84 0.29
C ALA A 96 2.16 0.50 -0.42
N ALA A 97 1.77 0.51 -1.69
CA ALA A 97 1.64 -0.68 -2.51
C ALA A 97 2.98 -1.43 -2.64
N ILE A 98 4.07 -0.73 -2.97
CA ILE A 98 5.42 -1.31 -3.00
C ILE A 98 5.78 -1.92 -1.64
N ASN A 99 5.54 -1.19 -0.54
CA ASN A 99 5.82 -1.68 0.81
C ASN A 99 5.04 -2.96 1.13
N SER A 100 3.78 -3.08 0.70
CA SER A 100 3.01 -4.32 0.93
C SER A 100 3.59 -5.54 0.22
N VAL A 101 4.21 -5.35 -0.96
CA VAL A 101 4.94 -6.42 -1.66
C VAL A 101 6.21 -6.78 -0.87
N HIS A 102 6.94 -5.78 -0.38
CA HIS A 102 8.14 -5.98 0.45
C HIS A 102 7.82 -6.72 1.75
N ASP A 103 6.83 -6.26 2.52
CA ASP A 103 6.47 -6.82 3.81
C ASP A 103 6.10 -8.31 3.70
N SER A 104 5.43 -8.70 2.61
CA SER A 104 5.10 -10.12 2.39
C SER A 104 6.27 -10.94 1.86
N SER A 105 7.28 -10.33 1.24
CA SER A 105 8.54 -10.99 0.91
C SER A 105 9.32 -11.24 2.20
N ASP A 106 9.49 -10.21 3.03
CA ASP A 106 10.26 -10.26 4.28
C ASP A 106 9.64 -11.17 5.34
N ALA A 107 8.31 -11.31 5.35
CA ALA A 107 7.59 -12.19 6.28
C ALA A 107 7.82 -13.70 6.00
N LEU A 108 8.43 -14.06 4.88
CA LEU A 108 8.64 -15.45 4.47
C LEU A 108 9.91 -16.04 5.12
N LEU A 109 9.82 -16.32 6.42
CA LEU A 109 10.92 -16.86 7.24
C LEU A 109 10.92 -18.40 7.34
N THR A 110 10.45 -19.09 6.31
CA THR A 110 10.26 -20.55 6.34
C THR A 110 11.56 -21.28 6.01
N PRO A 111 11.96 -22.35 6.76
CA PRO A 111 13.14 -23.14 6.40
C PRO A 111 12.88 -24.12 5.24
N ASP A 112 11.68 -24.11 4.64
CA ASP A 112 11.30 -25.02 3.56
C ASP A 112 12.13 -24.74 2.29
N PRO A 113 12.90 -25.73 1.79
CA PRO A 113 13.76 -25.58 0.62
C PRO A 113 13.03 -25.09 -0.64
N ALA A 114 11.73 -25.37 -0.79
CA ALA A 114 10.97 -24.99 -1.97
C ALA A 114 10.87 -23.46 -2.12
N PHE A 115 10.76 -22.71 -1.01
CA PHE A 115 10.63 -21.25 -1.06
C PHE A 115 11.93 -20.53 -1.41
N HIS A 116 13.07 -21.22 -1.24
CA HIS A 116 14.41 -20.67 -1.44
C HIS A 116 15.16 -21.35 -2.58
N PHE A 117 14.54 -22.29 -3.31
CA PHE A 117 15.24 -23.16 -4.26
C PHE A 117 16.47 -23.89 -3.67
N HIS A 118 16.53 -24.11 -2.36
CA HIS A 118 17.58 -24.91 -1.74
C HIS A 118 17.42 -26.39 -2.09
N SER A 119 18.48 -27.16 -1.89
CA SER A 119 18.44 -28.63 -1.91
C SER A 119 17.84 -29.21 -3.20
N GLU A 120 18.08 -28.54 -4.34
CA GLU A 120 17.57 -28.89 -5.67
C GLU A 120 16.03 -28.96 -5.77
N ALA A 121 15.31 -28.23 -4.91
CA ALA A 121 13.85 -28.17 -4.85
C ALA A 121 13.21 -27.39 -6.03
N PHE A 122 13.73 -27.54 -7.26
CA PHE A 122 13.34 -26.76 -8.43
C PHE A 122 11.88 -26.96 -8.84
N LEU A 123 11.40 -28.21 -8.83
CA LEU A 123 10.03 -28.52 -9.25
C LEU A 123 9.00 -27.95 -8.26
N THR A 124 9.24 -28.10 -6.97
CA THR A 124 8.35 -27.58 -5.91
C THR A 124 8.43 -26.06 -5.83
N GLY A 125 9.62 -25.45 -5.94
CA GLY A 125 9.79 -24.00 -6.02
C GLY A 125 9.06 -23.38 -7.22
N ARG A 126 9.20 -23.96 -8.42
CA ARG A 126 8.39 -23.57 -9.59
C ARG A 126 6.88 -23.75 -9.33
N GLY A 127 6.50 -24.80 -8.60
CA GLY A 127 5.14 -25.03 -8.17
C GLY A 127 4.58 -23.87 -7.35
N LEU A 128 5.34 -23.37 -6.37
CA LEU A 128 4.95 -22.21 -5.55
C LEU A 128 4.75 -20.95 -6.38
N ILE A 129 5.67 -20.66 -7.31
CA ILE A 129 5.59 -19.49 -8.21
C ILE A 129 4.33 -19.56 -9.08
N THR A 130 4.11 -20.69 -9.75
CA THR A 130 3.00 -20.84 -10.72
C THR A 130 1.62 -20.93 -10.06
N GLN A 131 1.53 -21.55 -8.88
CA GLN A 131 0.32 -21.52 -8.06
C GLN A 131 0.06 -20.12 -7.50
N GLY A 132 1.10 -19.44 -7.03
CA GLY A 132 1.03 -18.04 -6.59
C GLY A 132 0.52 -17.13 -7.70
N LEU A 133 1.04 -17.25 -8.93
CA LEU A 133 0.57 -16.49 -10.09
C LEU A 133 -0.93 -16.70 -10.36
N SER A 134 -1.40 -17.93 -10.25
CA SER A 134 -2.81 -18.27 -10.43
C SER A 134 -3.67 -17.63 -9.34
N ALA A 135 -3.24 -17.71 -8.07
CA ALA A 135 -3.92 -17.10 -6.93
C ALA A 135 -3.93 -15.57 -7.03
N LEU A 136 -2.82 -14.95 -7.42
CA LEU A 136 -2.72 -13.50 -7.64
C LEU A 136 -3.72 -13.03 -8.69
N LYS A 137 -3.76 -13.71 -9.85
CA LYS A 137 -4.71 -13.38 -10.93
C LYS A 137 -6.16 -13.57 -10.49
N ALA A 138 -6.45 -14.55 -9.63
CA ALA A 138 -7.78 -14.72 -9.03
C ALA A 138 -8.13 -13.57 -8.07
N SER A 139 -7.23 -13.19 -7.16
CA SER A 139 -7.43 -12.04 -6.26
C SER A 139 -7.69 -10.74 -7.03
N VAL A 140 -6.98 -10.52 -8.15
CA VAL A 140 -7.22 -9.36 -9.01
C VAL A 140 -8.62 -9.39 -9.65
N LYS A 141 -9.10 -10.56 -10.10
CA LYS A 141 -10.47 -10.71 -10.63
C LYS A 141 -11.54 -10.43 -9.58
N GLU A 142 -11.26 -10.77 -8.32
CA GLU A 142 -12.10 -10.44 -7.16
C GLU A 142 -11.90 -8.99 -6.65
N GLN A 143 -11.08 -8.18 -7.35
CA GLN A 143 -10.71 -6.81 -6.97
C GLN A 143 -10.04 -6.70 -5.59
N ASN A 144 -9.48 -7.80 -5.07
CA ASN A 144 -8.71 -7.85 -3.84
C ASN A 144 -7.22 -7.60 -4.13
N PHE A 145 -6.89 -6.35 -4.46
CA PHE A 145 -5.53 -5.95 -4.83
C PHE A 145 -4.52 -6.10 -3.67
N GLN A 146 -4.96 -5.95 -2.43
CA GLN A 146 -4.09 -6.16 -1.27
C GLN A 146 -3.64 -7.63 -1.17
N SER A 147 -4.57 -8.58 -1.31
CA SER A 147 -4.23 -10.00 -1.36
C SER A 147 -3.31 -10.32 -2.55
N ALA A 148 -3.56 -9.71 -3.71
CA ALA A 148 -2.73 -9.89 -4.89
C ALA A 148 -1.29 -9.40 -4.67
N ARG A 149 -1.07 -8.23 -4.05
CA ARG A 149 0.26 -7.70 -3.71
C ARG A 149 1.00 -8.56 -2.67
N ASN A 150 0.29 -9.06 -1.66
CA ASN A 150 0.89 -9.98 -0.69
C ASN A 150 1.38 -11.27 -1.39
N THR A 151 0.55 -11.85 -2.26
CA THR A 151 0.93 -13.01 -3.07
C THR A 151 2.10 -12.69 -4.00
N LEU A 152 2.12 -11.51 -4.63
CA LEU A 152 3.24 -11.04 -5.45
C LEU A 152 4.55 -11.04 -4.67
N GLY A 153 4.56 -10.50 -3.44
CA GLY A 153 5.75 -10.48 -2.58
C GLY A 153 6.34 -11.86 -2.33
N ARG A 154 5.47 -12.85 -2.05
CA ARG A 154 5.90 -14.25 -1.86
C ARG A 154 6.47 -14.88 -3.12
N ILE A 155 5.88 -14.58 -4.29
CA ILE A 155 6.40 -15.06 -5.58
C ILE A 155 7.77 -14.44 -5.86
N CYS A 156 7.90 -13.12 -5.67
CA CYS A 156 9.15 -12.38 -5.86
C CYS A 156 10.27 -12.97 -5.02
N HIS A 157 10.03 -13.22 -3.73
CA HIS A 157 10.99 -13.88 -2.83
C HIS A 157 11.54 -15.16 -3.46
N THR A 158 10.66 -16.12 -3.75
CA THR A 158 11.05 -17.44 -4.28
C THR A 158 11.72 -17.34 -5.65
N LEU A 159 11.21 -16.49 -6.54
CA LEU A 159 11.79 -16.29 -7.87
C LEU A 159 13.21 -15.70 -7.80
N GLN A 160 13.45 -14.75 -6.89
CA GLN A 160 14.75 -14.09 -6.76
C GLN A 160 15.78 -15.05 -6.15
N ASP A 161 15.39 -15.85 -5.16
CA ASP A 161 16.25 -16.85 -4.51
C ASP A 161 16.79 -17.92 -5.46
N PHE A 162 16.08 -18.21 -6.56
CA PHE A 162 16.63 -19.05 -7.61
C PHE A 162 17.98 -18.55 -8.11
N TYR A 163 18.15 -17.25 -8.32
CA TYR A 163 19.37 -16.68 -8.91
C TYR A 163 20.53 -16.60 -7.92
N SER A 164 20.23 -16.41 -6.63
CA SER A 164 21.25 -16.42 -5.56
C SER A 164 21.67 -17.83 -5.15
N HIS A 165 20.76 -18.82 -5.18
CA HIS A 165 21.01 -20.14 -4.59
C HIS A 165 21.25 -21.27 -5.60
N SER A 166 20.93 -21.08 -6.88
CA SER A 166 21.27 -22.03 -7.96
C SER A 166 22.61 -21.70 -8.63
N ASN A 167 23.08 -22.57 -9.52
CA ASN A 167 24.24 -22.32 -10.37
C ASN A 167 23.93 -21.58 -11.69
N TRP A 168 22.76 -20.93 -11.83
CA TRP A 168 22.32 -20.33 -13.10
C TRP A 168 23.34 -19.34 -13.69
N VAL A 169 23.94 -18.50 -12.85
CA VAL A 169 24.96 -17.51 -13.25
C VAL A 169 26.25 -18.21 -13.69
N GLU A 170 26.68 -19.26 -12.98
CA GLU A 170 27.88 -20.03 -13.23
C GLU A 170 27.77 -20.85 -14.51
N LEU A 171 26.55 -21.22 -14.93
CA LEU A 171 26.27 -21.79 -16.24
C LEU A 171 26.43 -20.77 -17.39
N GLY A 172 26.81 -19.52 -17.10
CA GLY A 172 26.98 -18.46 -18.09
C GLY A 172 25.66 -17.96 -18.68
N ARG A 173 24.53 -18.19 -17.99
CA ARG A 173 23.21 -17.74 -18.46
C ARG A 173 23.06 -16.24 -18.16
N ALA A 174 22.83 -15.46 -19.22
CA ALA A 174 22.68 -14.02 -19.15
C ALA A 174 21.22 -13.54 -19.28
N ALA A 175 20.25 -14.46 -19.28
CA ALA A 175 18.82 -14.15 -19.38
C ALA A 175 18.02 -14.84 -18.25
N PRO A 176 16.86 -14.29 -17.87
CA PRO A 176 15.93 -14.94 -16.95
C PRO A 176 15.51 -16.33 -17.41
N TYR A 177 15.31 -17.25 -16.46
CA TYR A 177 14.81 -18.58 -16.78
C TYR A 177 13.27 -18.58 -16.87
N SER A 178 12.73 -18.34 -18.06
CA SER A 178 11.27 -18.21 -18.29
C SER A 178 10.45 -19.42 -17.81
N ALA A 179 11.03 -20.61 -17.77
CA ALA A 179 10.36 -21.83 -17.31
C ALA A 179 9.96 -21.79 -15.82
N LEU A 180 10.53 -20.88 -15.02
CA LEU A 180 10.15 -20.68 -13.62
C LEU A 180 8.75 -20.08 -13.47
N ILE A 181 8.33 -19.24 -14.42
CA ILE A 181 7.01 -18.58 -14.40
C ILE A 181 6.03 -19.19 -15.42
N ARG A 182 6.51 -20.03 -16.35
CA ARG A 182 5.71 -20.69 -17.40
C ARG A 182 5.55 -22.19 -17.12
N PRO A 183 4.41 -22.66 -16.58
CA PRO A 183 4.23 -24.06 -16.22
C PRO A 183 4.23 -25.01 -17.42
N ASP A 184 3.92 -24.50 -18.61
CA ASP A 184 3.93 -25.19 -19.91
C ASP A 184 5.35 -25.49 -20.42
N GLN A 185 6.37 -24.80 -19.89
CA GLN A 185 7.77 -25.04 -20.23
C GLN A 185 8.39 -26.06 -19.25
N PRO A 186 9.12 -27.08 -19.75
CA PRO A 186 9.80 -28.03 -18.88
C PRO A 186 11.00 -27.37 -18.18
N LEU A 187 11.29 -27.84 -16.97
CA LEU A 187 12.61 -27.61 -16.37
C LEU A 187 13.59 -28.58 -17.01
N GLU A 188 14.70 -28.06 -17.54
CA GLU A 188 15.65 -28.81 -18.34
C GLU A 188 16.99 -28.97 -17.62
N ASN A 189 17.70 -30.06 -17.95
CA ASN A 189 19.08 -30.32 -17.51
C ASN A 189 19.26 -30.26 -15.99
N LEU A 190 18.28 -30.72 -15.20
CA LEU A 190 18.42 -30.82 -13.75
C LEU A 190 19.49 -31.85 -13.38
N ALA A 191 20.36 -31.52 -12.43
CA ALA A 191 21.28 -32.50 -11.85
C ALA A 191 20.50 -33.60 -11.13
N GLY A 192 20.81 -34.87 -11.43
CA GLY A 192 20.20 -36.00 -10.74
C GLY A 192 20.65 -36.10 -9.28
N PRO A 193 19.89 -36.79 -8.41
CA PRO A 193 20.18 -36.85 -6.96
C PRO A 193 21.56 -37.46 -6.65
N ASP A 194 22.04 -38.39 -7.48
CA ASP A 194 23.32 -39.07 -7.31
C ASP A 194 24.45 -38.45 -8.15
N VAL A 195 24.18 -37.35 -8.87
CA VAL A 195 25.19 -36.64 -9.68
C VAL A 195 25.97 -35.70 -8.76
N PRO A 196 27.30 -35.90 -8.58
CA PRO A 196 28.11 -34.97 -7.82
C PRO A 196 28.13 -33.61 -8.52
N THR A 197 27.94 -32.54 -7.76
CA THR A 197 27.87 -31.17 -8.29
C THR A 197 28.95 -30.23 -7.78
N CYS A 198 29.55 -30.51 -6.62
CA CYS A 198 30.59 -29.68 -6.02
C CYS A 198 31.81 -30.48 -5.55
N ARG A 199 32.93 -29.77 -5.44
CA ARG A 199 34.12 -30.11 -4.64
C ARG A 199 34.25 -29.14 -3.48
N SER A 200 35.05 -29.52 -2.49
CA SER A 200 35.30 -28.68 -1.32
C SER A 200 36.10 -27.44 -1.67
N CYS A 201 35.75 -26.31 -1.07
CA CYS A 201 36.51 -25.06 -1.13
C CYS A 201 37.04 -24.70 0.26
N ALA A 202 38.26 -24.16 0.29
CA ALA A 202 38.86 -23.61 1.49
C ALA A 202 38.66 -22.09 1.54
N GLY A 203 38.20 -21.57 2.68
CA GLY A 203 38.01 -20.13 2.91
C GLY A 203 36.56 -19.65 2.71
N LEU A 204 36.35 -18.34 2.86
CA LEU A 204 35.02 -17.73 2.78
C LEU A 204 34.52 -17.57 1.34
N SER A 205 35.42 -17.42 0.36
CA SER A 205 35.09 -17.32 -1.07
C SER A 205 35.39 -18.64 -1.77
N CYS A 206 34.36 -19.24 -2.36
CA CYS A 206 34.37 -20.58 -2.95
C CYS A 206 34.42 -20.54 -4.48
N LYS A 207 35.38 -19.81 -5.04
CA LYS A 207 35.54 -19.76 -6.50
C LYS A 207 35.77 -21.16 -7.07
N ASP A 208 35.06 -21.49 -8.14
CA ASP A 208 35.23 -22.72 -8.92
C ASP A 208 35.04 -24.02 -8.12
N ASN A 209 34.18 -24.01 -7.09
CA ASN A 209 33.84 -25.23 -6.34
C ASN A 209 32.78 -26.10 -7.03
N ILE A 210 32.04 -25.56 -8.01
CA ILE A 210 31.15 -26.33 -8.89
C ILE A 210 32.00 -27.15 -9.86
N LEU A 211 31.67 -28.44 -10.02
CA LEU A 211 32.47 -29.33 -10.84
C LEU A 211 32.41 -28.94 -12.33
N PRO A 212 33.54 -28.96 -13.07
CA PRO A 212 33.57 -28.61 -14.49
C PRO A 212 32.57 -29.41 -15.34
N ALA A 213 32.39 -30.70 -15.04
CA ALA A 213 31.43 -31.56 -15.74
C ALA A 213 29.96 -31.12 -15.57
N VAL A 214 29.61 -30.42 -14.49
CA VAL A 214 28.28 -29.80 -14.31
C VAL A 214 28.12 -28.64 -15.26
N LEU A 215 29.14 -27.76 -15.33
CA LEU A 215 29.13 -26.57 -16.18
C LEU A 215 29.16 -26.93 -17.67
N GLU A 216 30.04 -27.85 -18.07
CA GLU A 216 30.18 -28.32 -19.46
C GLU A 216 28.89 -29.00 -19.98
N LYS A 217 28.20 -29.75 -19.12
CA LYS A 217 26.93 -30.40 -19.46
C LYS A 217 25.72 -29.49 -19.28
N GLY A 218 25.90 -28.28 -18.77
CA GLY A 218 24.80 -27.35 -18.51
C GLY A 218 23.84 -27.82 -17.42
N LEU A 219 24.30 -28.60 -16.45
CA LEU A 219 23.45 -29.17 -15.40
C LEU A 219 23.08 -28.13 -14.34
N LEU A 220 21.80 -28.00 -14.05
CA LEU A 220 21.23 -27.09 -13.04
C LEU A 220 21.24 -27.76 -11.65
N THR A 221 21.87 -27.12 -10.68
CA THR A 221 21.99 -27.53 -9.27
C THR A 221 21.77 -26.32 -8.36
N SER A 222 21.40 -26.55 -7.11
CA SER A 222 21.37 -25.51 -6.07
C SER A 222 22.04 -25.98 -4.79
N GLY A 223 22.30 -25.04 -3.89
CA GLY A 223 22.92 -25.32 -2.59
C GLY A 223 21.96 -26.02 -1.65
N TYR A 224 22.39 -27.13 -1.04
CA TYR A 224 21.68 -27.74 0.09
C TYR A 224 21.84 -26.87 1.32
N TYR A 225 20.75 -26.69 2.07
CA TYR A 225 20.75 -25.87 3.27
C TYR A 225 20.08 -26.62 4.42
N SER A 226 20.68 -26.51 5.62
CA SER A 226 20.00 -26.89 6.85
C SER A 226 20.68 -26.25 8.05
N ALA A 227 19.88 -25.60 8.91
CA ALA A 227 20.37 -24.97 10.14
C ALA A 227 20.57 -25.98 11.29
N GLU A 228 19.99 -27.17 11.19
CA GLU A 228 19.88 -28.13 12.30
C GLU A 228 20.73 -29.38 12.08
N SER A 229 20.89 -29.78 10.82
CA SER A 229 21.57 -31.01 10.42
C SER A 229 22.70 -30.73 9.43
N PRO A 230 23.88 -31.36 9.59
CA PRO A 230 24.97 -31.29 8.61
C PRO A 230 24.76 -32.23 7.41
N ALA A 231 23.67 -33.01 7.39
CA ALA A 231 23.43 -34.01 6.36
C ALA A 231 23.07 -33.37 5.01
N LYS A 232 23.74 -33.83 3.95
CA LYS A 232 23.39 -33.58 2.54
C LYS A 232 23.87 -34.76 1.68
N PRO A 233 23.32 -34.96 0.47
CA PRO A 233 23.77 -36.04 -0.41
C PRO A 233 25.24 -35.89 -0.81
N ALA A 234 25.92 -37.02 -0.98
CA ALA A 234 27.36 -37.05 -1.28
C ALA A 234 27.65 -36.31 -2.60
N GLY A 235 28.67 -35.45 -2.58
CA GLY A 235 29.08 -34.68 -3.76
C GLY A 235 28.22 -33.46 -4.08
N LYS A 236 27.15 -33.17 -3.30
CA LYS A 236 26.28 -32.01 -3.55
C LYS A 236 26.81 -30.71 -2.94
N CYS A 237 26.57 -29.62 -3.66
CA CYS A 237 26.86 -28.26 -3.20
C CYS A 237 26.05 -27.93 -1.94
N SER A 238 26.66 -27.20 -1.01
CA SER A 238 25.93 -26.53 0.07
C SER A 238 25.54 -25.13 -0.36
N HIS A 239 24.57 -24.56 0.33
CA HIS A 239 24.24 -23.16 0.21
C HIS A 239 25.41 -22.31 0.71
N GLY A 240 25.95 -22.64 1.88
CA GLY A 240 27.00 -21.89 2.57
C GLY A 240 26.44 -20.85 3.54
N GLY A 241 27.35 -20.10 4.16
CA GLY A 241 27.03 -19.16 5.24
C GLY A 241 27.18 -19.76 6.63
N ILE A 242 27.28 -18.91 7.65
CA ILE A 242 27.63 -19.31 9.02
C ILE A 242 26.59 -20.21 9.69
N TYR A 243 25.33 -20.13 9.24
CA TYR A 243 24.21 -20.89 9.78
C TYR A 243 23.91 -22.18 9.01
N ASP A 244 24.51 -22.41 7.83
CA ASP A 244 24.31 -23.64 7.07
C ASP A 244 25.21 -24.75 7.62
N GLN A 245 24.64 -25.70 8.37
CA GLN A 245 25.39 -26.84 8.90
C GLN A 245 25.86 -27.79 7.80
N THR A 246 25.17 -27.85 6.65
CA THR A 246 25.55 -28.75 5.56
C THR A 246 26.89 -28.34 4.93
N SER A 247 27.26 -27.06 5.02
CA SER A 247 28.53 -26.50 4.54
C SER A 247 29.77 -27.09 5.22
N ARG A 248 29.58 -27.76 6.37
CA ARG A 248 30.62 -28.43 7.17
C ARG A 248 30.83 -29.88 6.77
N THR A 249 29.98 -30.43 5.90
CA THR A 249 30.07 -31.78 5.37
C THR A 249 30.64 -31.75 3.96
N GLU A 250 31.56 -32.65 3.66
CA GLU A 250 32.16 -32.76 2.33
C GLU A 250 31.08 -33.02 1.25
N PRO A 251 31.07 -32.25 0.15
CA PRO A 251 31.99 -31.16 -0.19
C PRO A 251 31.78 -29.87 0.62
N THR A 252 32.79 -29.37 1.31
CA THR A 252 32.67 -28.21 2.23
C THR A 252 32.56 -26.86 1.49
N GLY A 253 31.94 -25.87 2.15
CA GLY A 253 31.74 -24.50 1.64
C GLY A 253 30.33 -24.25 1.10
N GLY A 254 30.18 -23.46 0.02
CA GLY A 254 28.84 -23.17 -0.53
C GLY A 254 28.84 -22.42 -1.86
N ILE A 255 27.65 -22.18 -2.41
CA ILE A 255 27.45 -21.53 -3.73
C ILE A 255 26.55 -20.29 -3.71
N ASN A 256 26.07 -19.84 -2.54
CA ASN A 256 25.12 -18.72 -2.47
C ASN A 256 25.75 -17.37 -2.84
N LYS A 257 24.89 -16.45 -3.32
CA LYS A 257 25.24 -15.09 -3.75
C LYS A 257 24.39 -14.04 -3.05
N ASP A 258 23.95 -14.33 -1.83
CA ASP A 258 23.03 -13.50 -1.05
C ASP A 258 23.60 -12.10 -0.79
N THR A 259 24.93 -12.02 -0.70
CA THR A 259 25.70 -10.80 -0.44
C THR A 259 27.04 -10.83 -1.19
N ASP A 260 27.71 -9.69 -1.27
CA ASP A 260 29.08 -9.62 -1.79
C ASP A 260 30.11 -10.42 -0.96
N SER A 261 29.75 -10.74 0.29
CA SER A 261 30.59 -11.52 1.23
C SER A 261 30.27 -13.02 1.25
N SER A 262 29.26 -13.44 0.49
CA SER A 262 28.83 -14.83 0.40
C SER A 262 29.87 -15.72 -0.29
N SER A 263 29.68 -17.04 -0.22
CA SER A 263 30.59 -18.00 -0.83
C SER A 263 30.85 -17.70 -2.31
N HIS A 264 29.82 -17.34 -3.06
CA HIS A 264 29.89 -16.86 -4.44
C HIS A 264 29.57 -15.37 -4.57
N GLY A 265 29.84 -14.57 -3.54
CA GLY A 265 29.46 -13.16 -3.48
C GLY A 265 30.02 -12.29 -4.60
N GLN A 266 31.11 -12.71 -5.26
CA GLN A 266 31.61 -12.05 -6.48
C GLN A 266 30.61 -12.05 -7.65
N LEU A 267 29.59 -12.93 -7.61
CA LEU A 267 28.51 -13.01 -8.61
C LEU A 267 27.19 -12.39 -8.09
N HIS A 268 27.19 -11.79 -6.90
CA HIS A 268 26.00 -11.20 -6.28
C HIS A 268 25.31 -10.20 -7.21
N ARG A 269 26.07 -9.26 -7.78
CA ARG A 269 25.51 -8.24 -8.69
C ARG A 269 24.87 -8.87 -9.93
N THR A 270 25.56 -9.81 -10.59
CA THR A 270 25.02 -10.50 -11.77
C THR A 270 23.74 -11.30 -11.43
N ALA A 271 23.72 -11.97 -10.28
CA ALA A 271 22.53 -12.68 -9.82
C ALA A 271 21.36 -11.73 -9.54
N ALA A 272 21.63 -10.61 -8.87
CA ALA A 272 20.63 -9.61 -8.54
C ALA A 272 20.07 -8.92 -9.80
N ASP A 273 20.91 -8.57 -10.79
CA ASP A 273 20.46 -7.98 -12.05
C ASP A 273 19.55 -8.98 -12.83
N LEU A 274 19.90 -10.27 -12.86
CA LEU A 274 19.03 -11.31 -13.44
C LEU A 274 17.72 -11.49 -12.66
N ALA A 275 17.77 -11.37 -11.33
CA ALA A 275 16.61 -11.44 -10.48
C ALA A 275 15.66 -10.23 -10.70
N VAL A 276 16.20 -9.04 -10.96
CA VAL A 276 15.43 -7.87 -11.42
C VAL A 276 14.74 -8.19 -12.73
N ASP A 277 15.48 -8.63 -13.75
CA ASP A 277 14.90 -8.92 -15.07
C ASP A 277 13.84 -10.04 -15.02
N ALA A 278 14.06 -11.08 -14.21
CA ALA A 278 13.07 -12.12 -13.98
C ALA A 278 11.80 -11.60 -13.28
N THR A 279 11.96 -10.68 -12.33
CA THR A 279 10.82 -10.04 -11.66
C THR A 279 10.08 -9.11 -12.63
N VAL A 280 10.78 -8.44 -13.55
CA VAL A 280 10.16 -7.66 -14.64
C VAL A 280 9.36 -8.56 -15.59
N ASP A 281 9.88 -9.73 -15.96
CA ASP A 281 9.17 -10.73 -16.77
C ASP A 281 7.92 -11.29 -16.08
N LEU A 282 8.01 -11.54 -14.76
CA LEU A 282 6.87 -11.92 -13.93
C LEU A 282 5.76 -10.86 -13.97
N LEU A 283 6.12 -9.59 -13.78
CA LEU A 283 5.18 -8.48 -13.81
C LEU A 283 4.59 -8.28 -15.22
N GLU A 284 5.35 -8.56 -16.28
CA GLU A 284 4.84 -8.57 -17.65
C GLU A 284 3.80 -9.69 -17.86
N ASP A 285 4.03 -10.91 -17.37
CA ASP A 285 3.04 -11.99 -17.44
C ASP A 285 1.74 -11.63 -16.72
N ILE A 286 1.85 -10.97 -15.56
CA ILE A 286 0.70 -10.45 -14.83
C ILE A 286 -0.02 -9.38 -15.66
N ARG A 287 0.72 -8.38 -16.17
CA ARG A 287 0.19 -7.29 -17.00
C ARG A 287 -0.57 -7.83 -18.21
N LEU A 288 0.01 -8.75 -18.97
CA LEU A 288 -0.62 -9.36 -20.15
C LEU A 288 -1.93 -10.09 -19.81
N ALA A 289 -2.06 -10.64 -18.60
CA ALA A 289 -3.26 -11.34 -18.16
C ALA A 289 -4.38 -10.42 -17.67
N ILE A 290 -4.05 -9.26 -17.08
CA ILE A 290 -5.03 -8.37 -16.41
C ILE A 290 -5.26 -7.04 -17.14
N GLY A 291 -4.40 -6.69 -18.10
CA GLY A 291 -4.41 -5.44 -18.85
C GLY A 291 -3.78 -4.26 -18.11
N ASP A 292 -3.44 -3.22 -18.87
CA ASP A 292 -2.66 -2.07 -18.37
C ASP A 292 -3.33 -1.33 -17.22
N ARG A 293 -4.63 -1.01 -17.35
CA ARG A 293 -5.36 -0.28 -16.30
C ARG A 293 -5.43 -1.06 -14.99
N THR A 294 -5.71 -2.36 -15.06
CA THR A 294 -5.78 -3.22 -13.88
C THR A 294 -4.40 -3.43 -13.27
N PHE A 295 -3.34 -3.45 -14.08
CA PHE A 295 -1.97 -3.48 -13.59
C PHE A 295 -1.61 -2.22 -12.79
N LEU A 296 -1.94 -1.04 -13.32
CA LEU A 296 -1.75 0.23 -12.60
C LEU A 296 -2.55 0.25 -11.28
N ARG A 297 -3.76 -0.31 -11.26
CA ARG A 297 -4.55 -0.51 -10.02
C ARG A 297 -3.88 -1.45 -9.02
N LEU A 298 -3.31 -2.57 -9.49
CA LEU A 298 -2.57 -3.51 -8.65
C LEU A 298 -1.37 -2.82 -7.97
N MET A 299 -0.67 -1.95 -8.69
CA MET A 299 0.44 -1.14 -8.18
C MET A 299 -0.01 0.10 -7.40
N ASP A 300 -1.31 0.38 -7.32
CA ASP A 300 -1.90 1.55 -6.67
C ASP A 300 -1.31 2.91 -7.13
N ILE A 301 -0.97 3.00 -8.42
CA ILE A 301 -0.49 4.24 -9.04
C ILE A 301 -1.65 5.14 -9.46
N SER A 302 -2.33 5.69 -8.46
CA SER A 302 -3.48 6.59 -8.61
C SER A 302 -3.10 8.04 -8.33
N GLN A 303 -3.87 8.99 -8.86
CA GLN A 303 -3.82 10.39 -8.41
C GLN A 303 -4.82 10.68 -7.29
N ALA A 304 -5.80 9.79 -7.08
CA ALA A 304 -6.87 9.95 -6.11
C ALA A 304 -6.99 8.72 -5.19
N PRO A 305 -7.19 8.92 -3.87
CA PRO A 305 -7.48 7.84 -2.94
C PRO A 305 -8.77 7.08 -3.27
N ALA A 306 -8.90 5.86 -2.75
CA ALA A 306 -10.17 5.15 -2.78
C ALA A 306 -11.26 5.93 -2.02
N LEU A 307 -12.50 5.87 -2.54
CA LEU A 307 -13.67 6.49 -1.92
C LEU A 307 -14.47 5.44 -1.17
N VAL A 308 -14.65 5.67 0.12
CA VAL A 308 -15.34 4.75 1.03
C VAL A 308 -16.54 5.46 1.65
N PHE A 309 -17.73 4.88 1.48
CA PHE A 309 -18.97 5.40 2.02
C PHE A 309 -19.46 4.47 3.14
N VAL A 310 -19.54 4.99 4.37
CA VAL A 310 -20.07 4.29 5.53
C VAL A 310 -21.40 4.93 5.88
N VAL A 311 -22.51 4.23 5.61
CA VAL A 311 -23.83 4.86 5.54
C VAL A 311 -24.78 4.25 6.55
N ASP A 312 -25.32 5.08 7.43
CA ASP A 312 -26.43 4.72 8.29
C ASP A 312 -27.70 4.45 7.48
N THR A 313 -28.34 3.31 7.73
CA THR A 313 -29.55 2.85 7.02
C THR A 313 -30.73 2.64 7.97
N THR A 314 -30.70 3.23 9.16
CA THR A 314 -31.80 3.12 10.13
C THR A 314 -33.04 3.89 9.70
N GLY A 315 -34.18 3.65 10.35
CA GLY A 315 -35.43 4.33 10.02
C GLY A 315 -35.37 5.85 10.19
N SER A 316 -34.53 6.38 11.08
CA SER A 316 -34.37 7.83 11.30
C SER A 316 -33.73 8.54 10.12
N MET A 317 -32.86 7.84 9.38
CA MET A 317 -32.29 8.28 8.09
C MET A 317 -33.35 8.39 6.98
N GLY A 318 -34.63 8.10 7.22
CA GLY A 318 -35.74 8.18 6.28
C GLY A 318 -35.73 9.44 5.40
N ASP A 319 -35.58 10.59 6.06
CA ASP A 319 -35.59 11.89 5.42
C ASP A 319 -34.21 12.29 4.85
N ASP A 320 -33.13 11.64 5.29
CA ASP A 320 -31.74 12.00 5.00
C ASP A 320 -31.04 11.07 4.00
N ILE A 321 -31.58 9.87 3.74
CA ILE A 321 -30.96 8.91 2.81
C ILE A 321 -30.93 9.45 1.38
N ALA A 322 -31.93 10.24 0.98
CA ALA A 322 -31.96 10.89 -0.33
C ALA A 322 -30.84 11.94 -0.45
N TYR A 323 -30.52 12.60 0.66
CA TYR A 323 -29.38 13.51 0.77
C TYR A 323 -28.07 12.74 0.61
N VAL A 324 -27.89 11.61 1.32
CA VAL A 324 -26.69 10.77 1.19
C VAL A 324 -26.50 10.32 -0.26
N LYS A 325 -27.56 9.81 -0.91
CA LYS A 325 -27.53 9.41 -2.33
C LYS A 325 -27.09 10.54 -3.26
N THR A 326 -27.57 11.76 -3.02
CA THR A 326 -27.24 12.93 -3.85
C THR A 326 -25.77 13.31 -3.71
N VAL A 327 -25.27 13.43 -2.48
CA VAL A 327 -23.89 13.84 -2.20
C VAL A 327 -22.90 12.82 -2.74
N THR A 328 -23.14 11.54 -2.47
CA THR A 328 -22.27 10.46 -2.93
C THR A 328 -22.23 10.36 -4.45
N ALA A 329 -23.39 10.48 -5.13
CA ALA A 329 -23.44 10.54 -6.58
C ALA A 329 -22.66 11.74 -7.14
N MET A 330 -22.80 12.93 -6.56
CA MET A 330 -22.01 14.11 -6.98
C MET A 330 -20.50 13.87 -6.87
N ILE A 331 -20.03 13.32 -5.75
CA ILE A 331 -18.61 12.99 -5.54
C ILE A 331 -18.11 12.00 -6.59
N ILE A 332 -18.90 10.96 -6.88
CA ILE A 332 -18.54 9.92 -7.85
C ILE A 332 -18.52 10.50 -9.28
N ASP A 333 -19.59 11.15 -9.69
CA ASP A 333 -19.83 11.59 -11.07
C ASP A 333 -18.85 12.67 -11.53
N GLU A 334 -18.41 13.52 -10.62
CA GLU A 334 -17.43 14.56 -10.91
C GLU A 334 -16.02 14.00 -11.17
N ARG A 335 -15.68 12.86 -10.57
CA ARG A 335 -14.37 12.20 -10.75
C ARG A 335 -14.38 11.20 -11.89
N ARG A 336 -15.53 10.62 -12.18
CA ARG A 336 -15.69 9.57 -13.20
C ARG A 336 -15.13 10.01 -14.56
N GLY A 337 -14.28 9.19 -15.15
CA GLY A 337 -13.67 9.46 -16.46
C GLY A 337 -12.63 10.57 -16.46
N THR A 338 -12.29 11.12 -15.30
CA THR A 338 -11.21 12.11 -15.13
C THR A 338 -9.93 11.43 -14.66
N PRO A 339 -8.77 12.10 -14.72
CA PRO A 339 -7.53 11.55 -14.15
C PRO A 339 -7.55 11.32 -12.63
N ILE A 340 -8.59 11.77 -11.93
CA ILE A 340 -8.76 11.63 -10.48
C ILE A 340 -9.91 10.67 -10.13
N GLU A 341 -10.36 9.87 -11.09
CA GLU A 341 -11.23 8.73 -10.82
C GLU A 341 -10.51 7.75 -9.87
N PRO A 342 -11.10 7.44 -8.70
CA PRO A 342 -10.48 6.51 -7.77
C PRO A 342 -10.43 5.11 -8.37
N PHE A 343 -9.40 4.35 -8.03
CA PHE A 343 -9.29 2.96 -8.46
C PHE A 343 -10.29 2.02 -7.81
N GLU A 344 -10.88 2.43 -6.69
CA GLU A 344 -11.80 1.62 -5.93
C GLU A 344 -12.84 2.48 -5.20
N TYR A 345 -14.08 2.01 -5.23
CA TYR A 345 -15.19 2.50 -4.43
C TYR A 345 -15.62 1.41 -3.45
N ILE A 346 -15.86 1.79 -2.19
CA ILE A 346 -16.33 0.88 -1.14
C ILE A 346 -17.58 1.45 -0.47
N LEU A 347 -18.58 0.60 -0.24
CA LEU A 347 -19.80 0.93 0.50
C LEU A 347 -19.96 -0.04 1.68
N VAL A 348 -20.15 0.52 2.87
CA VAL A 348 -20.46 -0.22 4.10
C VAL A 348 -21.73 0.37 4.71
N PRO A 349 -22.91 -0.20 4.43
CA PRO A 349 -24.12 0.20 5.14
C PRO A 349 -24.03 -0.29 6.58
N PHE A 350 -24.60 0.44 7.53
CA PHE A 350 -24.81 -0.04 8.89
C PHE A 350 -26.21 0.32 9.39
N ASN A 351 -26.66 -0.42 10.39
CA ASN A 351 -27.96 -0.33 11.01
C ASN A 351 -27.84 -0.72 12.49
N ASP A 352 -28.96 -1.02 13.15
CA ASP A 352 -29.01 -1.63 14.47
C ASP A 352 -29.91 -2.87 14.47
N PRO A 353 -29.39 -4.06 14.84
CA PRO A 353 -28.02 -4.35 15.31
C PRO A 353 -27.03 -4.73 14.19
N GLU A 354 -27.46 -4.73 12.93
CA GLU A 354 -26.68 -5.26 11.80
C GLU A 354 -25.77 -4.22 11.15
N PHE A 355 -24.63 -4.64 10.60
CA PHE A 355 -23.75 -3.79 9.79
C PHE A 355 -23.09 -4.60 8.67
N GLY A 356 -22.78 -3.94 7.56
CA GLY A 356 -22.37 -4.55 6.31
C GLY A 356 -23.54 -5.15 5.51
N PRO A 357 -23.26 -6.01 4.51
CA PRO A 357 -21.94 -6.44 4.07
C PRO A 357 -21.15 -5.34 3.35
N VAL A 358 -19.84 -5.50 3.23
CA VAL A 358 -18.99 -4.63 2.41
C VAL A 358 -19.28 -4.86 0.94
N THR A 359 -19.52 -3.80 0.20
CA THR A 359 -19.54 -3.80 -1.26
C THR A 359 -18.31 -3.09 -1.78
N ARG A 360 -17.60 -3.68 -2.74
CA ARG A 360 -16.42 -3.11 -3.41
C ARG A 360 -16.66 -3.14 -4.91
N THR A 361 -16.30 -2.07 -5.61
CA THR A 361 -16.33 -2.06 -7.07
C THR A 361 -15.34 -1.02 -7.61
N THR A 362 -14.85 -1.23 -8.82
CA THR A 362 -14.09 -0.22 -9.57
C THR A 362 -14.95 0.52 -10.59
N ASP A 363 -16.26 0.25 -10.61
CA ASP A 363 -17.22 0.82 -11.55
C ASP A 363 -18.12 1.85 -10.84
N ALA A 364 -18.04 3.11 -11.29
CA ALA A 364 -18.83 4.21 -10.77
C ALA A 364 -20.35 3.98 -10.92
N ASP A 365 -20.82 3.38 -12.02
CA ASP A 365 -22.25 3.07 -12.23
C ASP A 365 -22.73 1.99 -11.27
N GLU A 366 -21.90 0.96 -11.07
CA GLU A 366 -22.23 -0.09 -10.10
C GLU A 366 -22.31 0.50 -8.69
N MET A 367 -21.35 1.34 -8.29
CA MET A 367 -21.39 2.00 -6.99
C MET A 367 -22.62 2.88 -6.82
N ASN A 368 -22.91 3.75 -7.81
CA ASN A 368 -24.12 4.58 -7.81
C ASN A 368 -25.39 3.73 -7.71
N THR A 369 -25.45 2.59 -8.39
CA THR A 369 -26.57 1.65 -8.31
C THR A 369 -26.72 1.08 -6.89
N LYS A 370 -25.61 0.66 -6.26
CA LYS A 370 -25.61 0.12 -4.89
C LYS A 370 -26.04 1.17 -3.87
N ILE A 371 -25.55 2.39 -3.98
CA ILE A 371 -25.95 3.51 -3.13
C ILE A 371 -27.44 3.83 -3.33
N ASN A 372 -27.92 3.88 -4.57
CA ASN A 372 -29.33 4.14 -4.86
C ASN A 372 -30.27 3.04 -4.33
N SER A 373 -29.76 1.83 -4.14
CA SER A 373 -30.51 0.71 -3.55
C SER A 373 -30.66 0.80 -2.02
N LEU A 374 -29.95 1.71 -1.34
CA LEU A 374 -30.05 1.87 0.11
C LEU A 374 -31.47 2.29 0.51
N THR A 375 -32.04 1.58 1.49
CA THR A 375 -33.37 1.86 2.04
C THR A 375 -33.30 2.00 3.55
N PRO A 376 -33.75 3.13 4.12
CA PRO A 376 -33.80 3.33 5.55
C PRO A 376 -34.87 2.43 6.16
N ARG A 377 -34.50 1.65 7.18
CA ARG A 377 -35.39 0.69 7.84
C ARG A 377 -34.87 0.33 9.22
N GLY A 378 -35.75 -0.20 10.06
CA GLY A 378 -35.35 -0.66 11.39
C GLY A 378 -34.95 0.49 12.30
N GLY A 379 -34.10 0.20 13.28
CA GLY A 379 -33.85 1.05 14.43
C GLY A 379 -34.93 0.86 15.50
N GLY A 380 -34.50 0.71 16.75
CA GLY A 380 -35.39 0.51 17.89
C GLY A 380 -35.13 1.51 19.01
N ASP A 381 -33.86 1.71 19.33
CA ASP A 381 -33.36 2.77 20.19
C ASP A 381 -32.58 3.82 19.37
N LEU A 382 -32.03 4.83 20.05
CA LEU A 382 -31.47 6.01 19.42
C LEU A 382 -29.99 5.87 19.01
N PRO A 383 -29.12 5.11 19.73
CA PRO A 383 -27.73 4.93 19.31
C PRO A 383 -27.53 3.81 18.26
N GLU A 384 -26.61 4.00 17.31
CA GLU A 384 -26.41 3.13 16.14
C GLU A 384 -25.00 2.49 16.07
N MET A 385 -24.78 1.46 15.25
CA MET A 385 -23.52 0.68 15.18
C MET A 385 -22.43 1.32 14.29
N SER A 386 -22.28 2.64 14.36
CA SER A 386 -21.42 3.40 13.45
C SER A 386 -19.93 3.07 13.59
N MET A 387 -19.44 2.69 14.78
CA MET A 387 -18.03 2.29 14.95
C MET A 387 -17.72 0.94 14.36
N SER A 388 -18.66 0.00 14.41
CA SER A 388 -18.54 -1.32 13.79
C SER A 388 -18.53 -1.19 12.26
N GLY A 389 -19.41 -0.34 11.70
CA GLY A 389 -19.40 0.02 10.28
C GLY A 389 -18.07 0.64 9.85
N LEU A 390 -17.58 1.63 10.59
CA LEU A 390 -16.30 2.30 10.30
C LEU A 390 -15.10 1.37 10.44
N ARG A 391 -15.07 0.50 11.46
CA ARG A 391 -14.03 -0.53 11.61
C ARG A 391 -14.00 -1.48 10.42
N LEU A 392 -15.17 -1.91 9.97
CA LEU A 392 -15.29 -2.81 8.82
C LEU A 392 -14.78 -2.12 7.54
N ALA A 393 -15.11 -0.84 7.35
CA ALA A 393 -14.61 -0.02 6.26
C ALA A 393 -13.08 0.11 6.28
N LEU A 394 -12.48 0.49 7.42
CA LEU A 394 -11.02 0.62 7.58
C LEU A 394 -10.26 -0.70 7.38
N THR A 395 -10.90 -1.83 7.66
CA THR A 395 -10.30 -3.16 7.45
C THR A 395 -10.37 -3.59 5.98
N ALA A 396 -11.40 -3.16 5.26
CA ALA A 396 -11.60 -3.51 3.86
C ALA A 396 -10.85 -2.56 2.91
N ALA A 397 -10.74 -1.28 3.27
CA ALA A 397 -10.19 -0.24 2.42
C ALA A 397 -8.66 -0.33 2.27
N PRO A 398 -8.10 0.07 1.12
CA PRO A 398 -6.66 0.25 1.00
C PRO A 398 -6.18 1.37 1.94
N PRO A 399 -4.89 1.38 2.32
CA PRO A 399 -4.30 2.50 3.04
C PRO A 399 -4.53 3.85 2.34
N SER A 400 -4.50 4.93 3.11
CA SER A 400 -4.67 6.31 2.67
C SER A 400 -6.02 6.61 2.00
N SER A 401 -7.07 5.83 2.31
CA SER A 401 -8.42 6.01 1.77
C SER A 401 -9.15 7.24 2.32
N LEU A 402 -10.14 7.74 1.57
CA LEU A 402 -11.07 8.79 1.99
C LEU A 402 -12.40 8.16 2.41
N ILE A 403 -12.76 8.30 3.69
CA ILE A 403 -13.92 7.65 4.27
C ILE A 403 -14.97 8.69 4.67
N PHE A 404 -16.15 8.64 4.05
CA PHE A 404 -17.31 9.46 4.39
C PHE A 404 -18.29 8.67 5.25
N LEU A 405 -18.46 9.07 6.51
CA LEU A 405 -19.37 8.44 7.46
C LEU A 405 -20.64 9.28 7.58
N PHE A 406 -21.78 8.76 7.11
CA PHE A 406 -23.07 9.44 7.18
C PHE A 406 -23.92 8.85 8.30
N THR A 407 -24.38 9.68 9.25
CA THR A 407 -25.29 9.26 10.34
C THR A 407 -26.03 10.44 10.95
N ASP A 408 -27.21 10.16 11.48
CA ASP A 408 -28.03 11.11 12.23
C ASP A 408 -28.04 10.80 13.75
N ALA A 409 -27.17 9.89 14.21
CA ALA A 409 -27.21 9.35 15.56
C ALA A 409 -25.83 9.23 16.24
N THR A 410 -25.85 9.15 17.57
CA THR A 410 -24.68 8.81 18.38
C THR A 410 -24.32 7.32 18.23
N ALA A 411 -23.04 6.97 18.38
CA ALA A 411 -22.59 5.58 18.31
C ALA A 411 -23.01 4.77 19.57
N LYS A 412 -23.76 3.68 19.39
CA LYS A 412 -24.04 2.65 20.41
C LYS A 412 -22.77 1.95 20.86
N ASP A 413 -21.87 1.72 19.93
CA ASP A 413 -20.62 0.98 20.08
C ASP A 413 -19.42 1.91 20.27
N ALA A 414 -19.63 3.04 20.97
CA ALA A 414 -18.61 4.05 21.28
C ALA A 414 -17.37 3.47 22.01
N SER A 415 -17.48 2.31 22.65
CA SER A 415 -16.34 1.60 23.27
C SER A 415 -15.27 1.18 22.24
N LEU A 416 -15.63 1.05 20.96
CA LEU A 416 -14.70 0.72 19.88
C LEU A 416 -13.82 1.89 19.42
N LYS A 417 -14.07 3.12 19.91
CA LYS A 417 -13.37 4.34 19.48
C LYS A 417 -11.85 4.16 19.39
N ASN A 418 -11.20 3.65 20.44
CA ASN A 418 -9.74 3.49 20.46
C ASN A 418 -9.23 2.51 19.41
N ALA A 419 -9.96 1.41 19.17
CA ALA A 419 -9.60 0.44 18.14
C ALA A 419 -9.77 1.03 16.73
N VAL A 420 -10.83 1.83 16.51
CA VAL A 420 -11.05 2.56 15.26
C VAL A 420 -9.96 3.62 15.05
N THR A 421 -9.59 4.40 16.09
CA THR A 421 -8.49 5.37 16.03
C THR A 421 -7.17 4.70 15.66
N ALA A 422 -6.84 3.55 16.26
CA ALA A 422 -5.62 2.81 15.90
C ALA A 422 -5.62 2.35 14.44
N LEU A 423 -6.78 1.92 13.90
CA LEU A 423 -6.91 1.56 12.49
C LEU A 423 -6.78 2.77 11.56
N ILE A 424 -7.35 3.93 11.93
CA ILE A 424 -7.16 5.19 11.22
C ILE A 424 -5.67 5.53 11.14
N GLU A 425 -4.96 5.50 12.27
CA GLU A 425 -3.54 5.84 12.34
C GLU A 425 -2.66 4.84 11.58
N THR A 426 -3.03 3.55 11.56
CA THR A 426 -2.28 2.49 10.87
C THR A 426 -2.50 2.54 9.36
N THR A 427 -3.75 2.74 8.94
CA THR A 427 -4.12 2.80 7.52
C THR A 427 -3.83 4.16 6.90
N LYS A 428 -3.61 5.21 7.70
CA LYS A 428 -3.48 6.60 7.23
C LYS A 428 -4.72 7.12 6.48
N SER A 429 -5.87 6.49 6.68
CA SER A 429 -7.13 6.90 6.05
C SER A 429 -7.70 8.15 6.71
N LYS A 430 -8.26 9.06 5.92
CA LYS A 430 -8.95 10.26 6.41
C LYS A 430 -10.44 9.97 6.58
N VAL A 431 -11.01 10.37 7.72
CA VAL A 431 -12.42 10.14 8.03
C VAL A 431 -13.17 11.46 8.10
N PHE A 432 -14.27 11.55 7.36
CA PHE A 432 -15.17 12.70 7.27
C PHE A 432 -16.56 12.29 7.78
N PRO A 433 -16.82 12.43 9.08
CA PRO A 433 -18.18 12.29 9.61
C PRO A 433 -19.06 13.41 9.06
N ILE A 434 -20.15 13.04 8.40
CA ILE A 434 -21.19 13.92 7.88
C ILE A 434 -22.45 13.66 8.71
N LEU A 435 -22.77 14.61 9.58
CA LEU A 435 -23.82 14.49 10.59
C LEU A 435 -25.02 15.35 10.21
N THR A 436 -26.22 14.77 10.15
CA THR A 436 -27.45 15.48 9.75
C THR A 436 -28.33 15.91 10.93
N ASN A 437 -28.03 15.47 12.16
CA ASN A 437 -28.90 15.68 13.33
C ASN A 437 -28.38 16.71 14.33
N VAL A 438 -28.60 18.01 14.09
CA VAL A 438 -28.15 19.04 15.04
C VAL A 438 -29.28 19.84 15.69
N LEU A 439 -30.46 20.00 15.09
CA LEU A 439 -31.45 20.97 15.63
C LEU A 439 -32.94 20.57 15.62
N ALA A 440 -33.34 19.42 15.07
CA ALA A 440 -34.76 19.05 14.95
C ALA A 440 -35.44 18.59 16.26
N ARG A 441 -34.70 18.44 17.37
CA ARG A 441 -35.28 18.16 18.71
C ARG A 441 -35.20 19.32 19.70
N ARG A 442 -35.07 20.56 19.21
CA ARG A 442 -35.18 21.82 20.01
C ARG A 442 -36.48 21.98 20.83
N ARG A 443 -37.38 20.99 20.88
CA ARG A 443 -38.60 21.00 21.70
C ARG A 443 -38.59 20.14 22.96
N ARG A 444 -37.53 19.38 23.30
CA ARG A 444 -37.46 18.73 24.62
C ARG A 444 -36.07 18.82 25.21
N ARG A 445 -35.97 19.51 26.36
CA ARG A 445 -34.82 19.55 27.26
C ARG A 445 -34.25 18.14 27.47
N ALA A 446 -33.10 17.87 26.86
CA ALA A 446 -32.12 16.91 27.33
C ALA A 446 -30.80 17.26 26.64
N VAL A 447 -29.74 17.35 27.43
CA VAL A 447 -28.35 17.56 27.02
C VAL A 447 -28.03 16.66 25.82
N VAL A 448 -27.70 17.25 24.67
CA VAL A 448 -27.18 16.50 23.51
C VAL A 448 -25.87 15.86 23.97
N PRO A 449 -25.75 14.52 24.03
CA PRO A 449 -24.45 13.88 24.24
C PRO A 449 -23.57 14.26 23.04
N SER A 450 -22.40 14.80 23.35
CA SER A 450 -21.53 15.47 22.38
C SER A 450 -21.20 14.59 21.18
N ASN A 451 -21.30 15.16 19.97
CA ASN A 451 -20.66 14.66 18.75
C ASN A 451 -19.11 14.55 18.88
N GLN A 452 -18.54 14.73 20.07
CA GLN A 452 -17.12 14.60 20.42
C GLN A 452 -16.49 13.34 19.86
N LEU A 453 -17.20 12.20 19.88
CA LEU A 453 -16.64 10.97 19.33
C LEU A 453 -16.28 11.13 17.85
N TYR A 454 -17.17 11.71 17.05
CA TYR A 454 -16.93 11.95 15.62
C TYR A 454 -15.89 13.06 15.40
N LEU A 455 -15.92 14.11 16.22
CA LEU A 455 -14.89 15.17 16.20
C LEU A 455 -13.49 14.60 16.46
N ASP A 456 -13.35 13.72 17.46
CA ASP A 456 -12.07 13.10 17.81
C ASP A 456 -11.56 12.15 16.71
N LEU A 457 -12.46 11.43 16.02
CA LEU A 457 -12.09 10.58 14.89
C LEU A 457 -11.66 11.40 13.67
N ALA A 458 -12.39 12.46 13.35
CA ALA A 458 -12.00 13.41 12.32
C ALA A 458 -10.61 14.02 12.64
N GLN A 459 -10.40 14.43 13.90
CA GLN A 459 -9.12 14.96 14.34
C GLN A 459 -7.98 13.94 14.22
N ALA A 460 -8.16 12.71 14.73
CA ALA A 460 -7.13 11.68 14.67
C ALA A 460 -6.76 11.27 13.23
N SER A 461 -7.72 11.37 12.31
CA SER A 461 -7.53 11.03 10.90
C SER A 461 -7.00 12.18 10.03
N GLY A 462 -6.92 13.41 10.57
CA GLY A 462 -6.68 14.61 9.76
C GLY A 462 -7.85 14.97 8.83
N GLY A 463 -9.03 14.40 9.07
CA GLY A 463 -10.29 14.73 8.41
C GLY A 463 -11.07 15.83 9.13
N LEU A 464 -12.35 15.98 8.76
CA LEU A 464 -13.25 17.01 9.29
C LEU A 464 -14.63 16.41 9.58
N ALA A 465 -15.17 16.72 10.76
CA ALA A 465 -16.55 16.42 11.09
C ALA A 465 -17.45 17.59 10.70
N ILE A 466 -18.39 17.30 9.81
CA ILE A 466 -19.20 18.28 9.11
C ILE A 466 -20.65 18.11 9.56
N GLU A 467 -21.23 19.22 10.04
CA GLU A 467 -22.64 19.29 10.40
C GLU A 467 -23.34 20.23 9.42
N ILE A 468 -24.27 19.68 8.64
CA ILE A 468 -24.87 20.40 7.51
C ILE A 468 -26.38 20.19 7.42
N PHE A 469 -27.06 21.23 6.93
CA PHE A 469 -28.47 21.15 6.58
C PHE A 469 -28.65 20.69 5.13
N LYS A 470 -29.83 20.13 4.83
CA LYS A 470 -30.21 19.71 3.46
C LYS A 470 -30.13 20.82 2.41
N SER A 471 -30.16 22.09 2.81
CA SER A 471 -30.05 23.22 1.89
C SER A 471 -28.61 23.53 1.47
N GLU A 472 -27.60 22.87 2.05
CA GLU A 472 -26.18 23.24 1.96
C GLU A 472 -25.32 22.20 1.22
N ILE A 473 -25.97 21.25 0.55
CA ILE A 473 -25.36 20.11 -0.17
C ILE A 473 -24.26 20.57 -1.14
N SER A 474 -24.54 21.62 -1.91
CA SER A 474 -23.61 22.11 -2.94
C SER A 474 -22.29 22.60 -2.35
N VAL A 475 -22.31 23.12 -1.12
CA VAL A 475 -21.10 23.64 -0.47
C VAL A 475 -20.30 22.52 0.20
N ALA A 476 -20.99 21.54 0.79
CA ALA A 476 -20.34 20.32 1.30
C ALA A 476 -19.60 19.54 0.18
N THR A 477 -20.12 19.57 -1.04
CA THR A 477 -19.52 18.90 -2.20
C THR A 477 -18.18 19.53 -2.60
N ALA A 478 -18.11 20.86 -2.70
CA ALA A 478 -16.86 21.60 -2.99
C ALA A 478 -15.76 21.33 -1.95
N ILE A 479 -16.15 21.05 -0.71
CA ILE A 479 -15.24 20.71 0.37
C ILE A 479 -14.67 19.31 0.15
N ILE A 480 -15.55 18.35 -0.15
CA ILE A 480 -15.15 16.98 -0.42
C ILE A 480 -14.23 16.90 -1.64
N GLU A 481 -14.51 17.67 -2.70
CA GLU A 481 -13.60 17.90 -3.83
C GLU A 481 -12.20 18.30 -3.38
N SER A 482 -12.10 19.41 -2.67
CA SER A 482 -10.82 19.98 -2.22
C SER A 482 -10.02 19.06 -1.29
N LEU A 483 -10.71 18.22 -0.50
CA LEU A 483 -10.12 17.27 0.44
C LEU A 483 -9.72 15.95 -0.20
N SER A 484 -10.27 15.64 -1.38
CA SER A 484 -10.03 14.35 -2.06
C SER A 484 -8.78 14.33 -2.93
N VAL A 485 -8.00 15.41 -2.92
CA VAL A 485 -6.74 15.53 -3.66
C VAL A 485 -5.65 14.71 -2.94
N GLY A 486 -5.00 13.79 -3.66
CA GLY A 486 -4.08 12.81 -3.05
C GLY A 486 -2.86 13.39 -2.32
N ALA A 487 -2.48 14.63 -2.57
CA ALA A 487 -1.32 15.28 -1.95
C ALA A 487 -1.66 16.34 -0.88
N VAL A 488 -2.87 16.33 -0.32
CA VAL A 488 -3.24 17.23 0.78
C VAL A 488 -2.55 16.77 2.07
N VAL A 489 -1.64 17.61 2.59
CA VAL A 489 -0.96 17.43 3.86
C VAL A 489 -1.52 18.37 4.93
N THR A 490 -1.67 17.86 6.15
CA THR A 490 -2.13 18.66 7.29
C THR A 490 -0.95 19.44 7.89
N VAL A 491 -0.90 20.75 7.64
CA VAL A 491 0.15 21.63 8.20
C VAL A 491 -0.15 22.00 9.66
N LEU A 492 -1.42 22.27 9.96
CA LEU A 492 -1.90 22.61 11.29
C LEU A 492 -3.31 22.05 11.46
N GLN A 493 -3.56 21.42 12.61
CA GLN A 493 -4.90 21.08 13.07
C GLN A 493 -5.00 21.42 14.56
N ALA A 494 -6.08 22.10 14.94
CA ALA A 494 -6.32 22.49 16.32
C ALA A 494 -7.81 22.39 16.65
N ALA A 495 -8.11 21.88 17.83
CA ALA A 495 -9.43 21.93 18.45
C ALA A 495 -9.34 22.77 19.71
N VAL A 496 -10.27 23.71 19.90
CA VAL A 496 -10.27 24.62 21.06
C VAL A 496 -11.66 24.78 21.64
N ASP A 497 -11.70 24.95 22.96
CA ASP A 497 -12.94 25.23 23.67
C ASP A 497 -13.51 26.60 23.25
N PRO A 498 -14.85 26.70 23.03
CA PRO A 498 -15.49 27.97 22.71
C PRO A 498 -15.28 29.05 23.78
N GLY A 499 -15.30 30.32 23.36
CA GLY A 499 -15.41 31.47 24.28
C GLY A 499 -14.11 32.15 24.67
N THR A 500 -12.94 31.67 24.24
CA THR A 500 -11.68 32.42 24.37
C THR A 500 -11.00 32.61 23.02
N PRO A 501 -10.70 33.85 22.59
CA PRO A 501 -9.91 34.09 21.38
C PRO A 501 -8.55 33.38 21.45
N ARG A 502 -8.13 32.80 20.32
CA ARG A 502 -6.87 32.09 20.17
C ARG A 502 -6.21 32.51 18.86
N ASN A 503 -4.90 32.66 18.92
CA ASN A 503 -4.08 32.89 17.74
C ASN A 503 -3.37 31.59 17.39
N PHE A 504 -3.50 31.16 16.14
CA PHE A 504 -2.76 30.03 15.61
C PHE A 504 -1.80 30.51 14.53
N THR A 505 -0.55 30.07 14.63
CA THR A 505 0.49 30.39 13.66
C THR A 505 1.01 29.10 13.09
N PHE A 506 1.18 29.05 11.78
CA PHE A 506 1.79 27.93 11.07
C PHE A 506 2.79 28.48 10.03
N LEU A 507 3.76 27.65 9.67
CA LEU A 507 4.77 27.99 8.68
C LEU A 507 4.40 27.40 7.33
N VAL A 508 4.69 28.15 6.27
CA VAL A 508 4.52 27.74 4.89
C VAL A 508 5.88 27.83 4.22
N ASP A 509 6.30 26.77 3.54
CA ASP A 509 7.53 26.74 2.77
C ASP A 509 7.26 26.58 1.26
N THR A 510 8.33 26.55 0.46
CA THR A 510 8.25 26.49 -1.00
C THR A 510 7.79 25.13 -1.55
N THR A 511 7.59 24.12 -0.70
CA THR A 511 7.04 22.81 -1.09
C THR A 511 5.51 22.82 -1.09
N LEU A 512 4.87 23.79 -0.43
CA LEU A 512 3.42 23.96 -0.41
C LEU A 512 2.97 24.87 -1.55
N SER A 513 2.07 24.37 -2.40
CA SER A 513 1.57 25.12 -3.57
C SER A 513 0.21 25.79 -3.34
N TYR A 514 -0.66 25.17 -2.54
CA TYR A 514 -2.00 25.66 -2.24
C TYR A 514 -2.27 25.45 -0.75
N ILE A 515 -2.94 26.42 -0.13
CA ILE A 515 -3.36 26.34 1.27
C ILE A 515 -4.87 26.37 1.28
N LEU A 516 -5.46 25.35 1.87
CA LEU A 516 -6.89 25.26 2.14
C LEU A 516 -7.07 25.35 3.65
N ILE A 517 -7.91 26.27 4.11
CA ILE A 517 -8.19 26.42 5.54
C ILE A 517 -9.65 26.06 5.79
N TYR A 518 -9.85 25.08 6.66
CA TYR A 518 -11.17 24.66 7.11
C TYR A 518 -11.34 25.01 8.57
N ILE A 519 -12.46 25.65 8.91
CA ILE A 519 -12.78 26.02 10.29
C ILE A 519 -14.20 25.59 10.58
N THR A 520 -14.38 24.68 11.53
CA THR A 520 -15.70 24.26 12.03
C THR A 520 -15.98 24.89 13.38
N GLY A 521 -17.19 25.43 13.59
CA GLY A 521 -17.61 25.98 14.88
C GLY A 521 -19.08 26.40 14.93
N ASP A 522 -19.51 26.92 16.06
CA ASP A 522 -20.88 27.45 16.23
C ASP A 522 -21.16 28.61 15.25
N SER A 523 -22.44 28.84 14.97
CA SER A 523 -22.98 29.95 14.16
C SER A 523 -22.47 31.35 14.53
N SER A 524 -21.94 31.54 15.74
CA SER A 524 -21.36 32.80 16.23
C SER A 524 -19.84 32.93 16.00
N LEU A 525 -19.20 31.92 15.41
CA LEU A 525 -17.77 31.89 15.14
C LEU A 525 -17.34 33.09 14.28
N THR A 526 -16.29 33.78 14.71
CA THR A 526 -15.60 34.80 13.91
C THR A 526 -14.11 34.53 13.94
N PHE A 527 -13.42 34.85 12.84
CA PHE A 527 -11.97 34.73 12.72
C PHE A 527 -11.39 35.86 11.86
N THR A 528 -10.08 36.03 11.95
CA THR A 528 -9.30 36.94 11.10
C THR A 528 -8.04 36.22 10.63
N LEU A 529 -7.88 36.11 9.31
CA LEU A 529 -6.66 35.58 8.69
C LEU A 529 -5.65 36.73 8.56
N THR A 530 -4.38 36.47 8.89
CA THR A 530 -3.30 37.45 8.76
C THR A 530 -2.08 36.81 8.11
N SER A 531 -1.56 37.42 7.04
CA SER A 531 -0.35 36.97 6.35
C SER A 531 0.92 37.47 7.04
N SER A 532 2.06 36.90 6.67
CA SER A 532 3.38 37.32 7.16
C SER A 532 3.76 38.77 6.78
N THR A 533 3.09 39.35 5.79
CA THR A 533 3.27 40.75 5.36
C THR A 533 2.33 41.73 6.07
N GLY A 534 1.48 41.24 6.99
CA GLY A 534 0.54 42.05 7.76
C GLY A 534 -0.78 42.36 7.07
N VAL A 535 -1.03 41.79 5.88
CA VAL A 535 -2.35 41.84 5.23
C VAL A 535 -3.31 40.94 6.02
N SER A 536 -4.52 41.44 6.31
CA SER A 536 -5.56 40.70 7.05
C SER A 536 -6.88 40.67 6.30
N GLN A 537 -7.65 39.59 6.48
CA GLN A 537 -9.02 39.42 5.96
C GLN A 537 -9.90 38.83 7.07
N SER A 538 -11.05 39.44 7.34
CA SER A 538 -11.97 38.95 8.37
C SER A 538 -12.99 37.96 7.81
N SER A 539 -13.56 37.14 8.68
CA SER A 539 -14.68 36.24 8.36
C SER A 539 -15.92 36.92 7.73
N SER A 540 -16.08 38.24 7.87
CA SER A 540 -17.17 38.99 7.23
C SER A 540 -16.89 39.39 5.78
N GLU A 541 -15.64 39.26 5.31
CA GLU A 541 -15.21 39.62 3.96
C GLU A 541 -15.08 38.35 3.10
N SER A 542 -16.16 37.97 2.41
CA SER A 542 -16.22 36.73 1.62
C SER A 542 -15.26 36.70 0.43
N ARG A 543 -14.80 37.86 -0.04
CA ARG A 543 -13.75 38.00 -1.04
C ARG A 543 -12.82 39.13 -0.62
N GLY A 544 -11.62 38.79 -0.18
CA GLY A 544 -10.61 39.75 0.25
C GLY A 544 -9.25 39.46 -0.37
N SER A 545 -8.22 40.15 0.12
CA SER A 545 -6.85 40.08 -0.42
C SER A 545 -6.12 38.78 -0.09
N LEU A 546 -6.64 37.96 0.82
CA LEU A 546 -6.01 36.69 1.22
C LEU A 546 -6.71 35.46 0.62
N GLY A 547 -7.97 35.55 0.22
CA GLY A 547 -8.70 34.45 -0.39
C GLY A 547 -10.21 34.63 -0.52
N LEU A 548 -10.88 33.54 -0.90
CA LEU A 548 -12.34 33.44 -1.02
C LEU A 548 -12.87 32.64 0.18
N ILE A 549 -13.79 33.22 0.95
CA ILE A 549 -14.41 32.54 2.10
C ILE A 549 -15.81 32.06 1.70
N SER A 550 -16.07 30.77 1.93
CA SER A 550 -17.39 30.15 1.75
C SER A 550 -17.82 29.40 3.02
N THR A 551 -19.14 29.23 3.21
CA THR A 551 -19.70 28.62 4.42
C THR A 551 -20.80 27.60 4.13
N ALA A 552 -20.85 26.52 4.93
CA ALA A 552 -21.86 25.47 4.90
C ALA A 552 -22.11 24.97 6.32
N GLY A 553 -23.30 25.19 6.88
CA GLY A 553 -23.64 24.71 8.22
C GLY A 553 -22.68 25.26 9.26
N ASN A 554 -21.94 24.38 9.93
CA ASN A 554 -20.92 24.76 10.91
C ASN A 554 -19.52 25.03 10.31
N LEU A 555 -19.36 24.92 8.99
CA LEU A 555 -18.05 24.86 8.32
C LEU A 555 -17.76 26.09 7.46
N TRP A 556 -16.55 26.61 7.59
CA TRP A 556 -15.97 27.69 6.81
C TRP A 556 -14.78 27.16 6.00
N VAL A 557 -14.67 27.59 4.75
CA VAL A 557 -13.61 27.20 3.80
C VAL A 557 -12.97 28.44 3.22
N LEU A 558 -11.64 28.49 3.23
CA LEU A 558 -10.82 29.58 2.67
C LEU A 558 -9.80 29.08 1.66
#